data_AF-A0A932F4D8-F1
#
_entry.id   AF-A0A932F4D8-F1
#
_cell.length_a   1.000
_cell.length_b   1.000
_cell.length_c   1.000
_cell.angle_alpha   90.00
_cell.angle_beta   90.00
_cell.angle_gamma   90.00
#
_symmetry.space_group_name_H-M   'P 1'
#
loop_
_entity.id
_entity.type
_entity.pdbx_description
1 polymer ?
#
loop_
_entity_poly.entity_id
_entity_poly.type
_entity_poly.pdbx_seq_one_letter_code
_entity_poly.pdbx_strand_id
1 'polypeptide(L)'
;MGLNDTLSIELDGTGVEVTAVCPGIINTPIVRNRKAVSPVIPVEQLDQLERYYRTQGAHPAIVGERIVRAVQRGEDIVLVGPSARPMFHIKRLSRRLIRLLTIVGCKRNGFIWPYTLPESTVVDPDQTAAHP
;
A
#
# COMPACT_ATOMS: atom_id res chain seq x y z
N MET A 1 -12.94 3.82 -8.39
CA MET A 1 -13.73 2.59 -8.34
C MET A 1 -14.25 2.42 -9.76
N GLY A 2 -14.07 1.25 -10.35
CA GLY A 2 -14.46 0.99 -11.74
C GLY A 2 -14.99 -0.42 -11.80
N LEU A 3 -14.11 -1.37 -11.47
CA LEU A 3 -14.50 -2.78 -11.28
C LEU A 3 -15.64 -2.94 -10.25
N ASN A 4 -15.50 -2.35 -9.05
CA ASN A 4 -16.48 -2.50 -7.98
C ASN A 4 -17.87 -1.97 -8.37
N ASP A 5 -17.91 -0.80 -9.01
CA ASP A 5 -19.16 -0.11 -9.34
C ASP A 5 -19.89 -0.86 -10.47
N THR A 6 -19.16 -1.32 -11.50
CA THR A 6 -19.71 -2.15 -12.56
C THR A 6 -20.26 -3.46 -12.00
N LEU A 7 -19.49 -4.16 -11.15
CA LEU A 7 -19.92 -5.42 -10.57
C LEU A 7 -21.15 -5.25 -9.67
N SER A 8 -21.24 -4.16 -8.91
CA SER A 8 -22.40 -3.87 -8.07
C SER A 8 -23.68 -3.65 -8.88
N ILE A 9 -23.58 -3.06 -10.08
CA ILE A 9 -24.72 -2.85 -10.98
C ILE A 9 -25.13 -4.18 -11.62
N GLU A 10 -24.15 -4.99 -12.06
CA GLU A 10 -24.42 -6.30 -12.68
C GLU A 10 -25.09 -7.29 -11.71
N LEU A 11 -24.82 -7.17 -10.41
CA LEU A 11 -25.39 -8.03 -9.37
C LEU A 11 -26.70 -7.50 -8.77
N ASP A 12 -27.24 -6.40 -9.27
CA ASP A 12 -28.51 -5.86 -8.79
C ASP A 12 -29.64 -6.90 -8.89
N GLY A 13 -30.42 -7.03 -7.82
CA GLY A 13 -31.50 -8.04 -7.72
C GLY A 13 -31.06 -9.49 -7.44
N THR A 14 -29.75 -9.79 -7.36
CA THR A 14 -29.27 -11.17 -7.07
C THR A 14 -29.20 -11.50 -5.57
N GLY A 15 -29.34 -10.51 -4.69
CA GLY A 15 -29.10 -10.65 -3.25
C GLY A 15 -27.62 -10.67 -2.85
N VAL A 16 -26.70 -10.40 -3.78
CA VAL A 16 -25.26 -10.25 -3.52
C VAL A 16 -24.89 -8.77 -3.53
N GLU A 17 -24.32 -8.29 -2.42
CA GLU A 17 -23.81 -6.91 -2.28
C GLU A 17 -22.29 -6.86 -2.46
N VAL A 18 -21.78 -5.70 -2.90
CA VAL A 18 -20.35 -5.51 -3.20
C VAL A 18 -19.80 -4.30 -2.45
N THR A 19 -18.78 -4.53 -1.62
CA THR A 19 -18.14 -3.47 -0.81
C THR A 19 -16.68 -3.27 -1.20
N ALA A 20 -16.32 -2.07 -1.66
CA ALA A 20 -14.94 -1.69 -1.93
C ALA A 20 -14.22 -1.21 -0.65
N VAL A 21 -13.24 -1.99 -0.20
CA VAL A 21 -12.38 -1.59 0.94
C VAL A 21 -11.14 -0.88 0.44
N CYS A 22 -10.91 0.35 0.92
CA CYS A 22 -9.77 1.18 0.58
C CYS A 22 -9.04 1.61 1.85
N PRO A 23 -8.10 0.77 2.35
CA PRO A 23 -7.35 1.08 3.54
C PRO A 23 -6.21 2.06 3.27
N GLY A 24 -5.90 2.88 4.27
CA GLY A 24 -4.64 3.62 4.37
C GLY A 24 -3.52 2.75 4.96
N ILE A 25 -2.62 3.37 5.71
CA ILE A 25 -1.50 2.67 6.35
C ILE A 25 -2.02 1.85 7.54
N ILE A 26 -1.64 0.58 7.62
CA ILE A 26 -2.04 -0.36 8.68
C ILE A 26 -0.79 -0.98 9.30
N ASN A 27 -0.65 -0.91 10.62
CA ASN A 27 0.47 -1.49 11.35
C ASN A 27 0.26 -3.01 11.56
N THR A 28 0.50 -3.80 10.52
CA THR A 28 0.41 -5.27 10.60
C THR A 28 1.79 -5.90 10.88
N PRO A 29 1.84 -7.15 11.38
CA PRO A 29 3.11 -7.87 11.57
C PRO A 29 3.94 -8.06 10.28
N ILE A 30 3.32 -7.97 9.10
CA ILE A 30 3.99 -8.09 7.79
C ILE A 30 5.15 -7.11 7.67
N VAL A 31 4.99 -5.89 8.20
CA VAL A 31 6.01 -4.82 8.11
C VAL A 31 7.31 -5.20 8.82
N ARG A 32 7.26 -6.15 9.79
CA ARG A 32 8.42 -6.64 10.54
C ARG A 32 9.09 -7.84 9.90
N ASN A 33 8.47 -8.45 8.88
CA ASN A 33 9.01 -9.66 8.25
C ASN A 33 10.11 -9.30 7.25
N ARG A 34 11.35 -9.21 7.75
CA ARG A 34 12.54 -8.90 6.95
C ARG A 34 12.87 -9.96 5.88
N LYS A 35 12.39 -11.21 6.04
CA LYS A 35 12.63 -12.29 5.06
C LYS A 35 11.86 -12.09 3.76
N ALA A 36 10.79 -11.28 3.76
CA ALA A 36 9.98 -10.99 2.59
C ALA A 36 10.52 -9.82 1.75
N VAL A 37 11.71 -9.31 2.08
CA VAL A 37 12.30 -8.11 1.49
C VAL A 37 13.59 -8.48 0.75
N SER A 38 13.82 -7.86 -0.40
CA SER A 38 15.05 -8.05 -1.18
C SER A 38 16.28 -7.61 -0.38
N PRO A 39 17.40 -8.37 -0.43
CA PRO A 39 18.62 -8.03 0.29
C PRO A 39 19.28 -6.73 -0.18
N VAL A 40 18.90 -6.21 -1.35
CA VAL A 40 19.39 -4.92 -1.88
C VAL A 40 18.83 -3.72 -1.11
N ILE A 41 17.82 -3.91 -0.27
CA ILE A 41 17.18 -2.82 0.48
C ILE A 41 17.93 -2.63 1.81
N PRO A 42 18.48 -1.44 2.09
CA PRO A 42 19.22 -1.19 3.33
C PRO A 42 18.36 -1.36 4.58
N VAL A 43 18.98 -1.82 5.67
CA VAL A 43 18.31 -2.07 6.95
C VAL A 43 17.74 -0.76 7.53
N GLU A 44 18.44 0.35 7.36
CA GLU A 44 18.05 1.67 7.84
C GLU A 44 16.74 2.14 7.19
N GLN A 45 16.55 1.82 5.90
CA GLN A 45 15.32 2.13 5.17
C GLN A 45 14.15 1.29 5.71
N LEU A 46 14.38 0.02 6.01
CA LEU A 46 13.37 -0.86 6.58
C LEU A 46 12.96 -0.42 7.99
N ASP A 47 13.91 0.06 8.79
CA ASP A 47 13.65 0.59 10.12
C ASP A 47 12.90 1.92 10.07
N GLN A 48 13.23 2.79 9.09
CA GLN A 48 12.47 4.01 8.83
C GLN A 48 11.03 3.70 8.43
N LEU A 49 10.84 2.74 7.53
CA LEU A 49 9.52 2.33 7.06
C LEU A 49 8.72 1.70 8.21
N GLU A 50 9.30 0.78 8.98
CA GLU A 50 8.65 0.19 10.15
C GLU A 50 8.24 1.26 11.16
N ARG A 51 9.12 2.23 11.45
CA ARG A 51 8.79 3.36 12.33
C ARG A 51 7.62 4.18 11.80
N TYR A 52 7.53 4.38 10.49
CA TYR A 52 6.40 5.05 9.86
C TYR A 52 5.09 4.28 10.05
N TYR A 53 5.07 2.99 9.72
CA TYR A 53 3.88 2.14 9.93
C TYR A 53 3.46 2.07 11.40
N ARG A 54 4.42 2.01 12.33
CA ARG A 54 4.14 1.97 13.77
C ARG A 54 3.50 3.26 14.30
N THR A 55 3.93 4.41 13.78
CA THR A 55 3.50 5.73 14.28
C THR A 55 2.29 6.30 13.54
N GLN A 56 2.10 5.93 12.28
CA GLN A 56 1.05 6.49 11.42
C GLN A 56 -0.02 5.45 11.03
N GLY A 57 0.25 4.16 11.24
CA GLY A 57 -0.63 3.07 10.85
C GLY A 57 -1.78 2.85 11.83
N ALA A 58 -2.96 2.53 11.30
CA ALA A 58 -4.09 2.08 12.10
C ALA A 58 -3.83 0.68 12.68
N HIS A 59 -4.43 0.40 13.84
CA HIS A 59 -4.39 -0.93 14.43
C HIS A 59 -5.25 -1.90 13.61
N PRO A 60 -4.75 -3.11 13.25
CA PRO A 60 -5.45 -4.03 12.36
C PRO A 60 -6.82 -4.48 12.89
N ALA A 61 -6.99 -4.62 14.21
CA ALA A 61 -8.29 -4.97 14.80
C ALA A 61 -9.37 -3.91 14.52
N ILE A 62 -9.02 -2.62 14.61
CA ILE A 62 -9.95 -1.51 14.32
C ILE A 62 -10.31 -1.51 12.84
N VAL A 63 -9.34 -1.80 11.98
CA VAL A 63 -9.55 -1.90 10.54
C VAL A 63 -10.51 -3.05 10.21
N GLY A 64 -10.27 -4.23 10.79
CA GLY A 64 -11.11 -5.41 10.62
C GLY A 64 -12.54 -5.17 11.09
N GLU A 65 -12.72 -4.61 12.29
CA GLU A 65 -14.05 -4.29 12.82
C GLU A 65 -14.80 -3.33 11.90
N ARG A 66 -14.12 -2.30 11.38
CA ARG A 66 -14.74 -1.33 10.48
C ARG A 66 -15.17 -1.96 9.15
N ILE A 67 -14.38 -2.88 8.61
CA ILE A 67 -14.71 -3.62 7.37
C ILE A 67 -15.93 -4.50 7.61
N VAL A 68 -15.95 -5.29 8.68
CA VAL A 68 -17.08 -6.17 9.02
C VAL A 68 -18.36 -5.34 9.20
N ARG A 69 -18.28 -4.24 9.94
CA ARG A 69 -19.42 -3.34 10.15
C ARG A 69 -19.92 -2.73 8.84
N ALA A 70 -19.03 -2.43 7.89
CA ALA A 70 -19.40 -1.87 6.60
C ALA A 70 -20.17 -2.88 5.75
N VAL A 71 -19.67 -4.12 5.70
CA VAL A 71 -20.33 -5.23 4.99
C VAL A 71 -21.71 -5.51 5.60
N GLN A 72 -21.85 -5.53 6.92
CA GLN A 72 -23.13 -5.70 7.60
C GLN A 72 -24.16 -4.59 7.33
N ARG A 73 -23.69 -3.42 6.87
CA ARG A 73 -24.52 -2.23 6.61
C ARG A 73 -24.77 -1.98 5.13
N GLY A 74 -24.26 -2.84 4.24
CA GLY A 74 -24.34 -2.63 2.80
C GLY A 74 -23.64 -1.33 2.35
N GLU A 75 -22.49 -0.98 2.95
CA GLU A 75 -21.76 0.20 2.52
C GLU A 75 -20.97 -0.09 1.23
N ASP A 76 -21.13 0.76 0.21
CA ASP A 76 -20.44 0.58 -1.08
C ASP A 76 -18.92 0.79 -0.99
N ILE A 77 -18.48 1.78 -0.19
CA ILE A 77 -17.07 2.19 -0.10
C ILE A 77 -16.64 2.38 1.35
N VAL A 78 -15.61 1.66 1.76
CA VAL A 78 -15.04 1.72 3.10
C VAL A 78 -13.64 2.35 3.06
N LEU A 79 -13.56 3.60 3.50
CA LEU A 79 -12.29 4.29 3.68
C LEU A 79 -11.82 4.06 5.12
N VAL A 80 -10.77 3.25 5.30
CA VAL A 80 -10.30 2.83 6.64
C VAL A 80 -8.88 3.30 6.90
N GLY A 81 -8.65 3.88 8.09
CA GLY A 81 -7.35 4.39 8.51
C GLY A 81 -7.27 5.92 8.49
N PRO A 82 -6.30 6.49 9.23
CA PRO A 82 -6.25 7.92 9.55
C PRO A 82 -6.11 8.82 8.31
N SER A 83 -5.42 8.34 7.27
CA SER A 83 -5.17 9.10 6.04
C SER A 83 -6.13 8.77 4.89
N ALA A 84 -6.96 7.72 4.99
CA ALA A 84 -7.72 7.21 3.84
C ALA A 84 -8.76 8.21 3.31
N ARG A 85 -9.56 8.80 4.22
CA ARG A 85 -10.58 9.81 3.87
C ARG A 85 -10.00 11.09 3.24
N PRO A 86 -9.05 11.79 3.88
CA PRO A 86 -8.51 13.02 3.30
C PRO A 86 -7.83 12.77 1.95
N MET A 87 -7.09 11.66 1.81
CA MET A 87 -6.40 11.33 0.58
C MET A 87 -7.37 11.03 -0.57
N PHE A 88 -8.51 10.38 -0.28
CA PHE A 88 -9.58 10.16 -1.24
C PHE A 88 -10.19 11.48 -1.74
N HIS A 89 -10.48 12.42 -0.84
CA HIS A 89 -11.05 13.72 -1.23
C HIS A 89 -10.06 14.58 -2.03
N ILE A 90 -8.78 14.60 -1.65
CA ILE A 90 -7.73 15.31 -2.42
C ILE A 90 -7.60 14.73 -3.83
N LYS A 91 -7.67 13.39 -3.97
CA LYS A 91 -7.61 12.72 -5.27
C LYS A 91 -8.77 13.14 -6.19
N ARG A 92 -9.94 13.45 -5.63
CA ARG A 92 -11.10 13.94 -6.37
C ARG A 92 -10.92 15.40 -6.83
N LEU A 93 -10.22 16.22 -6.04
CA LEU A 93 -9.98 17.62 -6.38
C LEU A 93 -8.82 17.80 -7.38
N SER A 94 -7.68 17.16 -7.14
CA SER A 94 -6.50 17.31 -8.00
C SER A 94 -5.65 16.05 -8.02
N ARG A 95 -5.62 15.39 -9.19
CA ARG A 95 -4.76 14.23 -9.45
C ARG A 95 -3.27 14.59 -9.41
N ARG A 96 -2.91 15.82 -9.81
CA ARG A 96 -1.52 16.29 -9.79
C ARG A 96 -1.04 16.51 -8.35
N LEU A 97 -1.86 17.16 -7.53
CA LEU A 97 -1.52 17.45 -6.14
C LEU A 97 -1.33 16.16 -5.33
N ILE A 98 -2.29 15.22 -5.44
CA ILE A 98 -2.16 13.95 -4.70
C ILE A 98 -0.93 13.16 -5.15
N ARG A 99 -0.63 13.13 -6.45
CA ARG A 99 0.57 12.46 -6.96
C ARG A 99 1.84 13.07 -6.36
N LEU A 100 1.93 14.40 -6.32
CA LEU A 100 3.08 15.09 -5.72
C LEU A 100 3.21 14.75 -4.23
N LEU A 101 2.12 14.88 -3.47
CA LEU A 101 2.11 14.58 -2.03
C LEU A 101 2.49 13.13 -1.74
N THR A 102 2.00 12.18 -2.54
CA THR A 102 2.36 10.77 -2.43
C THR A 102 3.86 10.57 -2.69
N ILE A 103 4.42 11.12 -3.76
CA ILE A 103 5.86 10.98 -4.07
C ILE A 103 6.72 11.57 -2.94
N VAL A 104 6.39 12.76 -2.47
CA VAL A 104 7.12 13.42 -1.38
C VAL A 104 7.01 12.62 -0.08
N GLY A 105 5.82 12.15 0.26
CA GLY A 105 5.58 11.31 1.44
C GLY A 105 6.37 10.00 1.37
N CYS A 106 6.35 9.31 0.23
CA CYS A 106 7.08 8.07 0.04
C CYS A 106 8.61 8.24 0.17
N LYS A 107 9.17 9.33 -0.35
CA LYS A 107 10.60 9.66 -0.15
C LYS A 107 10.91 9.90 1.33
N ARG A 108 10.04 10.62 2.05
CA ARG A 108 10.24 10.95 3.47
C ARG A 108 10.13 9.73 4.39
N ASN A 109 9.33 8.73 4.01
CA ASN A 109 9.03 7.58 4.86
C ASN A 109 9.86 6.33 4.49
N GLY A 110 10.81 6.44 3.56
CA GLY A 110 11.66 5.32 3.14
C GLY A 110 10.95 4.31 2.22
N PHE A 111 9.81 4.66 1.62
CA PHE A 111 9.12 3.77 0.69
C PHE A 111 9.73 3.81 -0.72
N ILE A 112 10.17 4.99 -1.17
CA ILE A 112 10.90 5.16 -2.43
C ILE A 112 12.37 5.46 -2.10
N TRP A 113 13.26 4.60 -2.58
CA TRP A 113 14.71 4.77 -2.52
C TRP A 113 15.17 5.88 -3.48
N PRO A 114 16.20 6.70 -3.14
CA PRO A 114 16.90 7.51 -4.14
C PRO A 114 17.56 6.56 -5.15
N TYR A 115 16.97 6.43 -6.34
CA TYR A 115 17.54 5.61 -7.42
C TYR A 115 18.96 6.06 -7.77
N THR A 116 19.97 5.34 -7.27
CA THR A 116 21.31 5.31 -7.83
C THR A 116 21.43 4.00 -8.59
N LEU A 117 21.61 4.07 -9.90
CA LEU A 117 22.04 2.92 -10.68
C LEU A 117 23.31 2.37 -10.02
N PRO A 118 23.41 1.06 -9.70
CA PRO A 118 24.72 0.48 -9.54
C PRO A 118 25.50 0.78 -10.82
N GLU A 119 26.72 1.29 -10.69
CA GLU A 119 27.64 1.43 -11.81
C GLU A 119 27.66 0.09 -12.54
N SER A 120 27.43 0.13 -13.86
CA SER A 120 27.16 -1.06 -14.67
C SER A 120 28.09 -2.19 -14.25
N THR A 121 27.54 -3.25 -13.65
CA THR A 121 28.27 -4.50 -13.51
C THR A 121 28.59 -4.93 -14.92
N VAL A 122 29.82 -4.66 -15.35
CA VAL A 122 30.45 -5.38 -16.44
C VAL A 122 30.33 -6.83 -16.03
N VAL A 123 29.45 -7.56 -16.70
CA VAL A 123 29.34 -9.01 -16.51
C VAL A 123 30.69 -9.54 -16.96
N ASP A 124 31.53 -9.92 -16.00
CA ASP A 124 32.81 -10.57 -16.26
C ASP A 124 32.48 -11.91 -16.94
N PRO A 125 32.86 -12.12 -18.22
CA PRO A 125 32.47 -13.30 -18.98
C PRO A 125 32.95 -14.62 -18.34
N ASP A 126 33.88 -14.55 -17.39
CA ASP A 126 34.47 -15.73 -16.73
C ASP A 126 33.58 -16.36 -15.64
N GLN A 127 32.52 -15.68 -15.17
CA GLN A 127 31.62 -16.23 -14.15
C GLN A 127 30.56 -17.23 -14.69
N THR A 128 30.57 -17.54 -15.98
CA THR A 128 29.63 -18.52 -16.58
C THR A 128 30.12 -19.98 -16.40
N ALA A 129 31.37 -20.20 -15.96
CA ALA A 129 32.00 -21.53 -16.00
C ALA A 129 31.97 -22.34 -14.68
N ALA A 130 31.29 -21.89 -13.63
CA ALA A 130 31.36 -22.56 -12.32
C ALA A 130 30.00 -22.70 -11.63
N HIS A 131 29.11 -23.52 -12.18
CA HIS A 131 28.09 -24.22 -11.40
C HIS A 131 27.92 -25.65 -11.95
N PRO A 132 28.22 -26.71 -11.17
CA PRO A 132 27.79 -28.07 -11.47
C PRO A 132 26.29 -28.27 -11.25
#